data_AF-A0A0P0XN39-F1
#
_entry.id   AF-A0A0P0XN39-F1
#
_cell.length_a   1.000
_cell.length_b   1.000
_cell.length_c   1.000
_cell.angle_alpha   90.00
_cell.angle_beta   90.00
_cell.angle_gamma   90.00
#
_symmetry.space_group_name_H-M   'P 1'
#
loop_
_entity.id
_entity.type
_entity.pdbx_description
1 polymer ?
#
loop_
_entity_poly.entity_id
_entity_poly.type
_entity_poly.pdbx_seq_one_letter_code
_entity_poly.pdbx_strand_id
1 'polypeptide(L)' 'VCFSRRRASFFEKASELSILCSTSVASIVFSPAAKAYSFGQPSVEYILEHFLQKSASAETQ' A
#
# COMPACT_ATOMS: atom_id res chain seq x y z
N VAL A 1 2.96 -7.91 -21.22
CA VAL A 1 2.96 -7.02 -20.03
C VAL A 1 4.08 -7.49 -19.10
N CYS A 2 5.01 -6.61 -18.71
CA CYS A 2 6.07 -6.95 -17.75
C CYS A 2 5.65 -6.53 -16.33
N PHE A 3 5.90 -7.37 -15.33
CA PHE A 3 5.56 -7.08 -13.93
C PHE A 3 6.15 -5.74 -13.45
N SER A 4 7.44 -5.48 -13.71
CA SER A 4 8.11 -4.25 -13.28
C SER A 4 7.44 -2.98 -13.84
N ARG A 5 7.07 -3.01 -15.14
CA ARG A 5 6.35 -1.90 -15.79
C ARG A 5 4.95 -1.73 -15.23
N ARG A 6 4.21 -2.83 -15.04
CA ARG A 6 2.85 -2.78 -14.47
C ARG A 6 2.86 -2.26 -13.03
N ARG A 7 3.81 -2.72 -12.21
CA ARG A 7 4.01 -2.25 -10.84
C ARG A 7 4.33 -0.76 -10.80
N ALA A 8 5.25 -0.28 -11.63
CA ALA A 8 5.58 1.14 -11.70
C ALA A 8 4.33 1.99 -11.99
N SER A 9 3.60 1.66 -13.07
CA SER A 9 2.36 2.35 -13.42
C SER A 9 1.26 2.24 -12.35
N PHE A 10 1.22 1.12 -11.61
CA PHE A 10 0.27 0.93 -10.53
C PHE A 10 0.59 1.81 -9.31
N PHE A 11 1.87 1.92 -8.93
CA PHE A 11 2.31 2.78 -7.84
C PHE A 11 2.16 4.27 -8.20
N GLU A 12 2.42 4.65 -9.45
CA GLU A 12 2.14 6.01 -9.94
C GLU A 12 0.66 6.36 -9.79
N LYS A 13 -0.26 5.45 -10.16
CA LYS A 13 -1.69 5.68 -10.03
C LYS A 13 -2.16 5.69 -8.57
N ALA A 14 -1.58 4.85 -7.71
CA ALA A 14 -1.86 4.90 -6.28
C ALA A 14 -1.40 6.23 -5.65
N SER A 15 -0.25 6.76 -6.09
CA SER A 15 0.26 8.06 -5.68
C SER A 15 -0.66 9.20 -6.13
N GLU A 16 -1.06 9.20 -7.41
CA GLU A 16 -2.00 10.16 -7.97
C GLU A 16 -3.33 10.17 -7.21
N LEU A 17 -3.87 8.99 -6.89
CA LEU A 17 -5.11 8.85 -6.12
C LEU A 17 -4.95 9.39 -4.69
N SER A 18 -3.84 9.07 -4.02
CA SER A 18 -3.55 9.55 -2.67
C SER A 18 -3.55 11.09 -2.61
N ILE A 19 -2.95 11.73 -3.63
CA ILE A 19 -2.92 13.18 -3.76
C ILE A 19 -4.31 13.75 -4.03
N LEU A 20 -5.02 13.23 -5.05
CA LEU A 20 -6.33 13.75 -5.46
C LEU A 20 -7.40 13.63 -4.36
N CYS A 21 -7.37 12.54 -3.61
CA CYS A 21 -8.36 12.28 -2.57
C CYS A 21 -7.88 12.69 -1.17
N SER A 22 -6.68 13.28 -1.04
CA SER A 22 -6.09 13.65 0.27
C SER A 22 -6.18 12.51 1.29
N THR A 23 -5.90 11.29 0.85
CA THR A 23 -6.12 10.07 1.62
C THR A 23 -4.87 9.21 1.68
N SER A 24 -4.69 8.52 2.81
CA SER A 24 -3.58 7.59 3.00
C SER A 24 -3.84 6.31 2.21
N VAL A 25 -2.88 5.91 1.37
CA VAL A 25 -2.97 4.72 0.53
C VAL A 25 -1.71 3.87 0.70
N ALA A 26 -1.89 2.56 0.91
CA ALA A 26 -0.83 1.58 0.87
C ALA A 26 -1.12 0.54 -0.21
N SER A 27 -0.07 0.10 -0.88
CA SER A 27 -0.11 -0.92 -1.93
C SER A 27 1.00 -1.92 -1.69
N ILE A 28 0.66 -3.21 -1.72
CA ILE A 28 1.61 -4.32 -1.58
C ILE A 28 1.40 -5.26 -2.76
N VAL A 29 2.46 -5.52 -3.52
CA VAL A 29 2.41 -6.44 -4.66
C VAL A 29 3.56 -7.44 -4.59
N PHE A 30 3.26 -8.69 -4.92
CA PHE A 30 4.24 -9.76 -4.97
C PHE A 30 4.59 -10.09 -6.42
N SER A 31 5.88 -10.15 -6.71
CA SER A 31 6.34 -10.66 -8.00
C SER A 31 6.15 -12.17 -8.10
N PRO A 32 6.17 -12.74 -9.33
CA PRO A 32 6.21 -14.19 -9.52
C PRO A 32 7.40 -14.88 -8.83
N ALA A 33 8.48 -14.15 -8.55
CA ALA A 33 9.63 -14.62 -7.80
C ALA A 33 9.46 -14.46 -6.27
N ALA A 34 8.23 -14.35 -5.78
CA ALA A 34 7.87 -14.13 -4.37
C ALA A 34 8.46 -12.87 -3.70
N LYS A 35 9.16 -12.01 -4.44
CA LYS A 35 9.65 -10.73 -3.90
C LYS A 35 8.51 -9.74 -3.73
N ALA A 36 8.37 -9.21 -2.52
CA ALA A 36 7.42 -8.16 -2.18
C ALA A 36 7.92 -6.78 -2.62
N TYR A 37 6.99 -5.93 -3.01
CA TYR A 37 7.20 -4.51 -3.26
C TYR A 37 6.04 -3.74 -2.66
N SER A 38 6.35 -2.61 -2.01
CA SER A 38 5.36 -1.78 -1.36
C SER A 38 5.48 -0.32 -1.78
N PHE A 39 4.35 0.38 -1.68
CA PHE A 39 4.23 1.82 -1.81
C PHE A 39 3.26 2.31 -0.73
N GLY A 40 3.52 3.46 -0.15
CA GLY A 40 2.67 4.05 0.89
C GLY A 40 2.80 5.56 0.95
N GLN A 41 1.69 6.24 1.25
CA GLN A 41 1.62 7.68 1.51
C GLN A 41 0.86 7.93 2.83
N PRO A 42 1.47 8.55 3.86
CA PRO A 42 2.81 9.14 3.88
C PRO A 42 3.97 8.12 3.89
N SER A 43 3.76 6.95 4.48
CA SER A 43 4.68 5.80 4.40
C SER A 43 3.90 4.50 4.56
N VAL A 44 4.51 3.37 4.21
CA VAL A 44 3.87 2.05 4.38
C VAL A 44 3.75 1.73 5.86
N GLU A 45 4.80 2.05 6.63
CA GLU A 45 4.91 1.81 8.06
C GLU A 45 3.79 2.54 8.82
N TYR A 46 3.57 3.83 8.52
CA TYR A 46 2.49 4.62 9.13
C TYR A 46 1.11 3.99 8.92
N ILE A 47 0.85 3.49 7.71
CA ILE A 47 -0.44 2.86 7.38
C ILE A 47 -0.57 1.50 8.07
N LEU A 48 0.51 0.71 8.09
CA LEU A 48 0.52 -0.59 8.75
C LEU A 48 0.31 -0.46 10.27
N GLU A 49 0.99 0.49 10.92
CA GLU A 49 0.80 0.78 12.34
C GLU A 49 -0.65 1.12 12.65
N HIS A 50 -1.24 2.04 11.87
CA HIS A 50 -2.64 2.43 12.03
C HIS A 50 -3.62 1.28 11.77
N PHE A 51 -3.32 0.43 10.79
CA PHE A 51 -4.12 -0.74 10.48
C PHE A 51 -4.07 -1.78 11.61
N LEU A 52 -2.87 -2.13 12.08
CA LEU A 52 -2.66 -3.12 13.14
C LEU A 52 -3.21 -2.66 14.49
N GLN A 53 -3.06 -1.38 14.83
CA GLN A 53 -3.65 -0.82 16.05
C GLN A 53 -5.19 -0.91 16.03
N LYS A 54 -5.81 -0.75 14.86
CA LYS A 54 -7.27 -0.94 14.69
C LYS A 54 -7.70 -2.40 14.76
N SER A 55 -6.87 -3.32 14.30
CA SER A 55 -7.16 -4.76 14.40
C SER A 55 -7.12 -5.22 15.86
N ALA A 56 -6.15 -4.76 16.65
CA ALA A 56 -6.00 -5.14 18.04
C ALA A 56 -7.20 -4.72 18.93
N SER A 57 -7.86 -3.61 18.61
CA SER A 57 -9.05 -3.16 19.35
C SER A 57 -10.35 -3.84 18.92
N ALA A 58 -10.37 -4.51 17.76
CA ALA A 58 -11.55 -5.21 17.27
C ALA A 58 -11.76 -6.59 17.93
N GLU A 59 -10.72 -7.21 18.50
CA GLU A 59 -10.79 -8.53 19.15
C GLU A 59 -11.41 -8.50 20.57
N THR A 60 -11.85 -7.34 21.08
CA THR A 60 -12.43 -7.20 22.43
C THR A 60 -13.97 -7.08 22.46
N GLN A 61 -14.66 -7.36 21.35
CA GLN A 61 -16.12 -7.61 21.38
C GLN A 61 -16.45 -8.99 20.83
#